data_AF-A0A950WND6-F1
#
_entry.id   AF-A0A950WND6-F1
#
_cell.length_a   1.000
_cell.length_b   1.000
_cell.length_c   1.000
_cell.angle_alpha   90.00
_cell.angle_beta   90.00
_cell.angle_gamma   90.00
#
_symmetry.space_group_name_H-M   'P 1'
#
loop_
_entity.id
_entity.type
_entity.pdbx_description
1 polymer ?
#
loop_
_entity_poly.entity_id
_entity_poly.type
_entity_poly.pdbx_seq_one_letter_code
_entity_poly.pdbx_strand_id
1 'polypeptide(L)'
;MSVVFFLLCGISVAKAQKKFARTYPAGDSVRLTLLNRTGMVTVEGWDRSEVRIEASMEAPAAVIEPQSLSGTIVVNLVRDNQGRGEVGNVNFDIHVPFHTMVDIETKIGNLSVSDITSGLVRAHISSEGDINLLNIGASNVSAENVMGDIFFDGEFQDGGIYRFSSVKGNISLRIPFNASFRVVATAPS
;
A
#
# COMPACT_ATOMS: atom_id res chain seq x y z
N MET A 1 13.15 21.17 60.75
CA MET A 1 11.89 20.56 60.29
C MET A 1 12.03 20.24 58.81
N SER A 2 11.93 18.96 58.44
CA SER A 2 12.14 18.46 57.07
C SER A 2 10.97 18.82 56.15
N VAL A 3 11.29 19.24 54.92
CA VAL A 3 10.34 19.32 53.82
C VAL A 3 10.52 18.06 52.98
N VAL A 4 9.46 17.27 52.85
CA VAL A 4 9.42 16.04 52.05
C VAL A 4 8.93 16.41 50.65
N PHE A 5 9.71 16.06 49.62
CA PHE A 5 9.32 16.20 48.21
C PHE A 5 8.73 14.86 47.73
N PHE A 6 7.44 14.85 47.39
CA PHE A 6 6.80 13.70 46.75
C PHE A 6 6.98 13.82 45.24
N LEU A 7 7.79 12.94 44.65
CA LEU A 7 7.93 12.81 43.21
C LEU A 7 6.86 11.83 42.70
N LEU A 8 5.80 12.35 42.08
CA LEU A 8 4.83 11.54 41.34
C LEU A 8 5.44 11.14 39.99
N CYS A 9 5.95 9.91 39.89
CA CYS A 9 6.38 9.32 38.63
C CYS A 9 5.13 8.81 37.88
N GLY A 10 4.66 9.57 36.89
CA GLY A 10 3.57 9.13 36.01
C GLY A 10 4.05 8.00 35.11
N ILE A 11 3.59 6.77 35.38
CA ILE A 11 3.85 5.62 34.50
C ILE A 11 2.96 5.80 33.26
N SER A 12 3.53 6.32 32.18
CA SER A 12 2.89 6.25 30.88
C SER A 12 2.92 4.79 30.42
N VAL A 13 1.78 4.11 30.48
CA VAL A 13 1.63 2.81 29.83
C VAL A 13 1.62 3.06 28.33
N ALA A 14 2.78 3.01 27.69
CA ALA A 14 2.87 2.97 26.24
C ALA A 14 2.13 1.70 25.78
N LYS A 15 0.99 1.85 25.10
CA LYS A 15 0.31 0.72 24.48
C LYS A 15 1.26 0.15 23.42
N ALA A 16 1.85 -1.01 23.71
CA ALA A 16 2.73 -1.68 22.77
C ALA A 16 1.94 -2.02 21.49
N GLN A 17 2.34 -1.42 20.38
CA GLN A 17 1.77 -1.71 19.07
C GLN A 17 2.02 -3.18 18.73
N LYS A 18 0.98 -3.92 18.32
CA LYS A 18 1.16 -5.32 17.94
C LYS A 18 1.81 -5.37 16.56
N LYS A 19 2.81 -6.24 16.38
CA LYS A 19 3.52 -6.41 15.11
C LYS A 19 3.20 -7.76 14.47
N PHE A 20 3.32 -7.81 13.15
CA PHE A 20 3.28 -9.01 12.32
C PHE A 20 4.46 -8.97 11.36
N ALA A 21 5.08 -10.12 11.10
CA ALA A 21 6.11 -10.27 10.09
C ALA A 21 6.04 -11.70 9.52
N ARG A 22 6.03 -11.82 8.19
CA ARG A 22 6.18 -13.10 7.47
C ARG A 22 6.92 -12.90 6.16
N THR A 23 7.72 -13.89 5.79
CA THR A 23 8.43 -13.94 4.52
C THR A 23 7.97 -15.14 3.71
N TYR A 24 7.80 -14.96 2.41
CA TYR A 24 7.42 -15.99 1.46
C TYR A 24 8.49 -16.09 0.37
N PRO A 25 8.96 -17.29 0.00
CA PRO A 25 9.81 -17.43 -1.18
C PRO A 25 9.02 -17.00 -2.43
N ALA A 26 9.72 -16.34 -3.36
CA ALA A 26 9.14 -15.84 -4.58
C ALA A 26 9.89 -16.40 -5.80
N GLY A 27 9.14 -16.94 -6.77
CA GLY A 27 9.68 -17.29 -8.08
C GLY A 27 9.58 -16.13 -9.07
N ASP A 28 9.82 -16.39 -10.35
CA ASP A 28 9.86 -15.35 -11.40
C ASP A 28 8.50 -14.69 -11.68
N SER A 29 7.40 -15.31 -11.25
CA SER A 29 6.04 -14.79 -11.40
C SER A 29 5.35 -14.77 -10.05
N VAL A 30 5.27 -13.58 -9.44
CA VAL A 30 4.59 -13.37 -8.17
C VAL A 30 3.53 -12.30 -8.31
N ARG A 31 2.43 -12.51 -7.61
CA ARG A 31 1.37 -11.52 -7.43
C ARG A 31 1.17 -11.25 -5.95
N LEU A 32 1.17 -9.99 -5.57
CA LEU A 32 0.72 -9.52 -4.27
C LEU A 32 -0.68 -8.93 -4.44
N THR A 33 -1.65 -9.49 -3.72
CA THR A 33 -2.98 -8.89 -3.55
C THR A 33 -3.18 -8.53 -2.10
N LEU A 34 -3.50 -7.27 -1.82
CA LEU A 34 -3.74 -6.79 -0.47
C LEU A 34 -5.03 -5.98 -0.40
N LEU A 35 -5.93 -6.37 0.51
CA LEU A 35 -7.11 -5.61 0.88
C LEU A 35 -6.97 -5.15 2.34
N ASN A 36 -6.63 -3.87 2.52
CA ASN A 36 -6.60 -3.19 3.81
C ASN A 36 -7.95 -2.53 4.12
N ARG A 37 -8.15 -2.14 5.37
CA ARG A 37 -9.27 -1.29 5.79
C ARG A 37 -8.80 0.13 6.05
N THR A 38 -7.88 0.30 6.97
CA THR A 38 -7.37 1.61 7.37
C THR A 38 -5.88 1.52 7.67
N GLY A 39 -5.15 2.60 7.40
CA GLY A 39 -3.71 2.70 7.65
C GLY A 39 -2.89 2.78 6.36
N MET A 40 -1.61 3.11 6.53
CA MET A 40 -0.67 3.27 5.44
C MET A 40 -0.27 1.92 4.84
N VAL A 41 -0.12 1.86 3.52
CA VAL A 41 0.50 0.71 2.86
C VAL A 41 1.66 1.20 2.00
N THR A 42 2.84 0.67 2.27
CA THR A 42 4.04 0.86 1.46
C THR A 42 4.44 -0.47 0.85
N VAL A 43 4.60 -0.49 -0.47
CA VAL A 43 5.14 -1.63 -1.23
C VAL A 43 6.38 -1.16 -1.97
N GLU A 44 7.53 -1.77 -1.70
CA GLU A 44 8.81 -1.44 -2.33
C GLU A 44 9.38 -2.67 -3.06
N GLY A 45 9.79 -2.47 -4.31
CA GLY A 45 10.48 -3.48 -5.08
C GLY A 45 11.95 -3.64 -4.66
N TRP A 46 12.48 -4.86 -4.70
CA TRP A 46 13.88 -5.16 -4.42
C TRP A 46 14.48 -6.28 -5.28
N ASP A 47 15.78 -6.49 -5.14
CA ASP A 47 16.59 -7.48 -5.87
C ASP A 47 16.57 -8.89 -5.23
N ARG A 48 15.66 -9.15 -4.29
CA ARG A 48 15.54 -10.44 -3.59
C ARG A 48 14.36 -11.26 -4.09
N SER A 49 14.57 -12.56 -4.22
CA SER A 49 13.54 -13.55 -4.60
C SER A 49 12.68 -13.97 -3.40
N GLU A 50 12.19 -13.01 -2.63
CA GLU A 50 11.27 -13.23 -1.52
C GLU A 50 10.31 -12.05 -1.35
N VAL A 51 9.12 -12.32 -0.82
CA VAL A 51 8.16 -11.29 -0.40
C VAL A 51 8.18 -11.21 1.11
N ARG A 52 8.56 -10.06 1.66
CA ARG A 52 8.55 -9.79 3.10
C ARG A 52 7.39 -8.86 3.42
N ILE A 53 6.48 -9.33 4.27
CA ILE A 53 5.31 -8.57 4.72
C ILE A 53 5.49 -8.27 6.19
N GLU A 54 5.60 -6.98 6.53
CA GLU A 54 5.59 -6.49 7.89
C GLU A 54 4.38 -5.60 8.10
N ALA A 55 3.82 -5.67 9.31
CA ALA A 55 2.71 -4.80 9.67
C ALA A 55 2.75 -4.41 11.14
N SER A 56 2.26 -3.20 11.41
CA SER A 56 2.08 -2.66 12.74
C SER A 56 0.61 -2.32 12.96
N MET A 57 0.04 -2.77 14.07
CA MET A 57 -1.39 -2.73 14.34
C MET A 57 -1.69 -1.93 15.61
N GLU A 58 -2.57 -0.96 15.48
CA GLU A 58 -3.14 -0.25 16.62
C GLU A 58 -4.18 -1.12 17.34
N ALA A 59 -4.47 -0.80 18.60
CA ALA A 59 -5.51 -1.48 19.36
C ALA A 59 -6.90 -0.93 18.96
N PRO A 60 -7.93 -1.78 18.78
CA PRO A 60 -7.90 -3.24 18.92
C PRO A 60 -7.16 -3.94 17.77
N ALA A 61 -6.22 -4.84 18.09
CA ALA A 61 -5.36 -5.42 17.07
C ALA A 61 -6.14 -6.31 16.10
N ALA A 62 -5.89 -6.10 14.80
CA ALA A 62 -6.38 -6.95 13.74
C ALA A 62 -5.75 -8.35 13.77
N VAL A 63 -6.40 -9.28 13.07
CA VAL A 63 -5.83 -10.55 12.62
C VAL A 63 -5.34 -10.38 11.19
N ILE A 64 -4.16 -10.94 10.91
CA ILE A 64 -3.51 -10.94 9.60
C ILE A 64 -3.17 -12.39 9.28
N GLU A 65 -3.82 -12.98 8.28
CA GLU A 65 -3.63 -14.38 7.88
C GLU A 65 -3.40 -14.46 6.37
N PRO A 66 -2.19 -14.14 5.88
CA PRO A 66 -1.92 -14.18 4.46
C PRO A 66 -1.97 -15.61 3.94
N GLN A 67 -2.51 -15.76 2.74
CA GLN A 67 -2.55 -17.03 2.01
C GLN A 67 -1.58 -16.97 0.85
N SER A 68 -0.79 -18.03 0.65
CA SER A 68 0.11 -18.17 -0.49
C SER A 68 -0.29 -19.40 -1.29
N LEU A 69 -0.72 -19.20 -2.54
CA LEU A 69 -1.10 -20.27 -3.45
C LEU A 69 -0.58 -19.94 -4.84
N SER A 70 0.24 -20.85 -5.40
CA SER A 70 0.68 -20.80 -6.80
C SER A 70 1.28 -19.44 -7.22
N GLY A 71 2.17 -18.87 -6.40
CA GLY A 71 2.83 -17.59 -6.68
C GLY A 71 1.96 -16.35 -6.40
N THR A 72 0.72 -16.52 -5.93
CA THR A 72 -0.12 -15.40 -5.46
C THR A 72 -0.16 -15.36 -3.95
N ILE A 73 0.20 -14.22 -3.38
CA ILE A 73 0.11 -13.93 -1.96
C ILE A 73 -1.08 -13.00 -1.75
N VAL A 74 -2.04 -13.42 -0.93
CA VAL A 74 -3.27 -12.70 -0.64
C VAL A 74 -3.31 -12.31 0.82
N VAL A 75 -3.35 -11.01 1.10
CA VAL A 75 -3.63 -10.44 2.43
C VAL A 75 -5.01 -9.81 2.38
N ASN A 76 -5.97 -10.28 3.20
CA ASN A 76 -7.33 -9.75 3.16
C ASN A 76 -7.85 -9.47 4.57
N LEU A 77 -7.62 -8.24 5.05
CA LEU A 77 -8.03 -7.86 6.41
C LEU A 77 -9.54 -7.89 6.61
N VAL A 78 -10.32 -7.64 5.57
CA VAL A 78 -11.79 -7.67 5.66
C VAL A 78 -12.26 -9.08 5.98
N ARG A 79 -11.76 -10.08 5.25
CA ARG A 79 -12.04 -11.49 5.47
C ARG A 79 -11.48 -11.97 6.81
N ASP A 80 -10.21 -11.69 7.08
CA ASP A 80 -9.50 -12.21 8.27
C ASP A 80 -10.07 -11.66 9.59
N ASN A 81 -10.84 -10.57 9.53
CA ASN A 81 -11.49 -9.95 10.69
C ASN A 81 -13.03 -9.97 10.59
N GLN A 82 -13.61 -10.81 9.72
CA GLN A 82 -15.05 -10.94 9.61
C GLN A 82 -15.67 -11.41 10.95
N GLY A 83 -16.79 -10.81 11.33
CA GLY A 83 -17.47 -11.12 12.60
C GLY A 83 -16.77 -10.58 13.85
N ARG A 84 -15.61 -9.93 13.69
CA ARG A 84 -14.97 -9.15 14.77
C ARG A 84 -15.58 -7.74 14.81
N GLY A 85 -15.47 -7.09 15.97
CA GLY A 85 -15.77 -5.66 16.09
C GLY A 85 -14.79 -4.79 15.29
N GLU A 86 -14.79 -3.50 15.59
CA GLU A 86 -13.81 -2.59 15.02
C GLU A 86 -12.38 -3.01 15.37
N VAL A 87 -11.48 -2.95 14.38
CA VAL A 87 -10.05 -3.16 14.54
C VAL A 87 -9.34 -1.86 14.20
N GLY A 88 -8.23 -1.58 14.89
CA GLY A 88 -7.42 -0.39 14.67
C GLY A 88 -6.69 -0.40 13.33
N ASN A 89 -6.04 0.72 13.03
CA ASN A 89 -5.25 0.87 11.81
C ASN A 89 -4.16 -0.18 11.69
N VAL A 90 -3.94 -0.63 10.45
CA VAL A 90 -2.87 -1.56 10.09
C VAL A 90 -1.99 -0.87 9.07
N ASN A 91 -0.75 -0.58 9.48
CA ASN A 91 0.25 0.00 8.60
C ASN A 91 1.15 -1.12 8.07
N PHE A 92 1.20 -1.28 6.76
CA PHE A 92 1.98 -2.31 6.07
C PHE A 92 3.26 -1.73 5.49
N ASP A 93 4.36 -2.46 5.67
CA ASP A 93 5.63 -2.27 5.00
C ASP A 93 5.97 -3.60 4.30
N ILE A 94 5.95 -3.58 2.97
CA ILE A 94 6.04 -4.79 2.16
C ILE A 94 7.15 -4.62 1.14
N HIS A 95 8.09 -5.56 1.15
CA HIS A 95 9.12 -5.66 0.12
C HIS A 95 8.84 -6.84 -0.79
N VAL A 96 8.93 -6.63 -2.11
CA VAL A 96 8.61 -7.62 -3.14
C VAL A 96 9.68 -7.66 -4.23
N PRO A 97 9.91 -8.78 -4.94
CA PRO A 97 10.76 -8.77 -6.13
C PRO A 97 10.27 -7.74 -7.15
N PHE A 98 11.19 -7.06 -7.85
CA PHE A 98 10.86 -6.02 -8.85
C PHE A 98 9.76 -6.42 -9.86
N HIS A 99 9.74 -7.68 -10.28
CA HIS A 99 8.81 -8.23 -11.27
C HIS A 99 7.45 -8.69 -10.69
N THR A 100 7.10 -8.24 -9.49
CA THR A 100 5.83 -8.59 -8.84
C THR A 100 4.66 -7.83 -9.45
N MET A 101 3.57 -8.54 -9.75
CA MET A 101 2.28 -7.91 -10.05
C MET A 101 1.64 -7.44 -8.74
N VAL A 102 1.35 -6.16 -8.63
CA VAL A 102 0.86 -5.54 -7.39
C VAL A 102 -0.59 -5.11 -7.57
N ASP A 103 -1.49 -5.58 -6.70
CA ASP A 103 -2.89 -5.18 -6.65
C ASP A 103 -3.29 -4.86 -5.20
N ILE A 104 -3.36 -3.58 -4.88
CA ILE A 104 -3.60 -3.11 -3.52
C ILE A 104 -4.88 -2.28 -3.49
N GLU A 105 -5.73 -2.62 -2.53
CA GLU A 105 -6.92 -1.88 -2.18
C GLU A 105 -6.90 -1.52 -0.69
N THR A 106 -7.23 -0.28 -0.37
CA THR A 106 -7.51 0.17 1.00
C THR A 106 -8.77 1.03 1.01
N LYS A 107 -9.43 1.14 2.16
CA LYS A 107 -10.56 2.06 2.31
C LYS A 107 -10.06 3.46 2.67
N ILE A 108 -9.23 3.56 3.71
CA ILE A 108 -8.67 4.84 4.18
C ILE A 108 -7.17 4.70 4.45
N GLY A 109 -6.40 5.72 4.09
CA GLY A 109 -4.97 5.80 4.36
C GLY A 109 -4.15 5.83 3.09
N ASN A 110 -2.90 6.29 3.21
CA ASN A 110 -2.04 6.52 2.06
C ASN A 110 -1.47 5.23 1.51
N LEU A 111 -1.33 5.19 0.19
CA LEU A 111 -0.79 4.08 -0.55
C LEU A 111 0.47 4.54 -1.28
N SER A 112 1.60 3.87 -1.04
CA SER A 112 2.83 4.07 -1.78
C SER A 112 3.27 2.76 -2.42
N VAL A 113 3.56 2.78 -3.70
CA VAL A 113 4.19 1.67 -4.42
C VAL A 113 5.42 2.20 -5.14
N SER A 114 6.57 1.59 -4.93
CA SER A 114 7.81 1.97 -5.61
C SER A 114 8.58 0.80 -6.18
N ASP A 115 9.38 1.10 -7.21
CA ASP A 115 10.39 0.19 -7.78
C ASP A 115 9.81 -1.11 -8.35
N ILE A 116 8.67 -1.02 -9.04
CA ILE A 116 8.03 -2.19 -9.66
C ILE A 116 8.20 -2.16 -11.18
N THR A 117 8.74 -3.24 -11.74
CA THR A 117 8.90 -3.46 -13.18
C THR A 117 8.19 -4.75 -13.58
N SER A 118 6.88 -4.68 -13.82
CA SER A 118 6.03 -5.86 -13.99
C SER A 118 4.89 -5.66 -15.00
N GLY A 119 4.00 -6.66 -15.11
CA GLY A 119 2.82 -6.55 -15.98
C GLY A 119 1.66 -5.73 -15.39
N LEU A 120 1.66 -5.46 -14.08
CA LEU A 120 0.50 -4.87 -13.40
C LEU A 120 0.88 -4.12 -12.11
N VAL A 121 0.42 -2.87 -12.00
CA VAL A 121 0.32 -2.12 -10.76
C VAL A 121 -1.09 -1.55 -10.65
N ARG A 122 -1.88 -2.02 -9.67
CA ARG A 122 -3.20 -1.49 -9.34
C ARG A 122 -3.21 -0.97 -7.91
N ALA A 123 -3.63 0.26 -7.77
CA ALA A 123 -3.70 1.02 -6.52
C ALA A 123 -5.10 1.61 -6.38
N HIS A 124 -5.86 1.19 -5.38
CA HIS A 124 -7.23 1.68 -5.19
C HIS A 124 -7.47 2.12 -3.74
N ILE A 125 -7.97 3.34 -3.55
CA ILE A 125 -8.43 3.86 -2.26
C ILE A 125 -9.92 4.21 -2.35
N SER A 126 -10.77 3.41 -1.70
CA SER A 126 -12.23 3.54 -1.88
C SER A 126 -12.88 4.69 -1.10
N SER A 127 -12.14 5.43 -0.27
CA SER A 127 -12.66 6.58 0.48
C SER A 127 -11.70 7.78 0.51
N GLU A 128 -10.58 7.67 1.23
CA GLU A 128 -9.71 8.84 1.46
C GLU A 128 -8.25 8.42 1.64
N GLY A 129 -7.36 9.07 0.92
CA GLY A 129 -5.92 8.90 1.02
C GLY A 129 -5.21 9.23 -0.29
N ASP A 130 -3.93 9.55 -0.18
CA ASP A 130 -3.09 9.84 -1.33
C ASP A 130 -2.50 8.55 -1.90
N ILE A 131 -2.30 8.54 -3.22
CA ILE A 131 -1.61 7.46 -3.93
C ILE A 131 -0.30 8.00 -4.51
N ASN A 132 0.82 7.39 -4.15
CA ASN A 132 2.13 7.67 -4.72
C ASN A 132 2.66 6.42 -5.44
N LEU A 133 2.89 6.55 -6.74
CA LEU A 133 3.48 5.52 -7.58
C LEU A 133 4.83 6.03 -8.09
N LEU A 134 5.93 5.44 -7.62
CA LEU A 134 7.28 5.93 -7.86
C LEU A 134 8.14 4.90 -8.58
N ASN A 135 8.93 5.35 -9.55
CA ASN A 135 9.85 4.49 -10.30
C ASN A 135 9.16 3.23 -10.88
N ILE A 136 7.96 3.40 -11.45
CA ILE A 136 7.13 2.30 -11.96
C ILE A 136 7.44 2.04 -13.43
N GLY A 137 7.87 0.81 -13.75
CA GLY A 137 8.08 0.31 -15.11
C GLY A 137 7.09 -0.80 -15.48
N ALA A 138 5.79 -0.53 -15.44
CA ALA A 138 4.74 -1.52 -15.71
C ALA A 138 3.89 -1.20 -16.94
N SER A 139 3.40 -2.23 -17.64
CA SER A 139 2.58 -2.08 -18.86
C SER A 139 1.10 -1.82 -18.60
N ASN A 140 0.61 -2.10 -17.39
CA ASN A 140 -0.74 -1.78 -16.96
C ASN A 140 -0.70 -1.13 -15.57
N VAL A 141 -1.04 0.15 -15.51
CA VAL A 141 -1.03 0.93 -14.28
C VAL A 141 -2.41 1.56 -14.06
N SER A 142 -2.98 1.34 -12.88
CA SER A 142 -4.18 2.03 -12.44
C SER A 142 -4.02 2.57 -11.03
N ALA A 143 -4.36 3.85 -10.84
CA ALA A 143 -4.49 4.45 -9.53
C ALA A 143 -5.82 5.20 -9.43
N GLU A 144 -6.63 4.83 -8.46
CA GLU A 144 -7.98 5.36 -8.29
C GLU A 144 -8.25 5.69 -6.82
N ASN A 145 -8.72 6.91 -6.55
CA ASN A 145 -9.23 7.28 -5.23
C ASN A 145 -10.51 8.12 -5.30
N VAL A 146 -11.19 8.23 -4.16
CA VAL A 146 -12.33 9.15 -4.02
C VAL A 146 -11.85 10.52 -3.56
N MET A 147 -11.08 10.60 -2.49
CA MET A 147 -10.49 11.85 -2.00
C MET A 147 -8.99 11.69 -1.74
N GLY A 148 -8.19 12.65 -2.21
CA GLY A 148 -6.74 12.66 -2.07
C GLY A 148 -6.04 12.83 -3.41
N ASP A 149 -4.76 13.15 -3.37
CA ASP A 149 -3.95 13.36 -4.56
C ASP A 149 -3.39 12.04 -5.11
N ILE A 150 -3.18 12.00 -6.42
CA ILE A 150 -2.52 10.89 -7.10
C ILE A 150 -1.24 11.43 -7.74
N PHE A 151 -0.11 10.87 -7.37
CA PHE A 151 1.18 11.15 -7.97
C PHE A 151 1.72 9.90 -8.68
N PHE A 152 2.10 10.05 -9.94
CA PHE A 152 2.75 9.00 -10.72
C PHE A 152 4.06 9.50 -11.31
N ASP A 153 5.12 8.73 -11.08
CA ASP A 153 6.45 8.90 -11.62
C ASP A 153 6.97 7.54 -12.08
N GLY A 154 7.14 7.36 -13.38
CA GLY A 154 7.50 6.08 -13.96
C GLY A 154 7.68 6.13 -15.47
N GLU A 155 7.95 4.96 -16.04
CA GLU A 155 8.13 4.77 -17.47
C GLU A 155 6.82 4.34 -18.14
N PHE A 156 6.57 4.94 -19.31
CA PHE A 156 5.47 4.54 -20.18
C PHE A 156 5.96 3.47 -21.15
N GLN A 157 5.50 2.24 -20.95
CA GLN A 157 5.80 1.10 -21.80
C GLN A 157 5.03 1.17 -23.12
N ASP A 158 5.63 0.71 -24.22
CA ASP A 158 4.96 0.67 -25.52
C ASP A 158 3.69 -0.20 -25.46
N GLY A 159 2.60 0.30 -26.03
CA GLY A 159 1.28 -0.33 -25.94
C GLY A 159 0.67 -0.38 -24.53
N GLY A 160 1.30 0.23 -23.52
CA GLY A 160 0.83 0.21 -22.14
C GLY A 160 -0.47 0.99 -21.91
N ILE A 161 -1.18 0.62 -20.85
CA ILE A 161 -2.45 1.24 -20.45
C ILE A 161 -2.29 1.87 -19.07
N TYR A 162 -2.58 3.16 -18.98
CA TYR A 162 -2.44 3.95 -17.77
C TYR A 162 -3.76 4.65 -17.46
N ARG A 163 -4.32 4.42 -16.26
CA ARG A 163 -5.59 5.00 -15.81
C ARG A 163 -5.42 5.64 -14.45
N PHE A 164 -5.74 6.93 -14.36
CA PHE A 164 -5.70 7.68 -13.12
C PHE A 164 -7.06 8.35 -12.93
N SER A 165 -7.65 8.20 -11.75
CA SER A 165 -8.96 8.78 -11.45
C SER A 165 -9.04 9.23 -9.99
N SER A 166 -9.39 10.49 -9.77
CA SER A 166 -9.72 11.03 -8.46
C SER A 166 -11.06 11.75 -8.56
N VAL A 167 -11.96 11.54 -7.61
CA VAL A 167 -13.21 12.33 -7.55
C VAL A 167 -12.92 13.72 -6.99
N LYS A 168 -12.07 13.81 -5.96
CA LYS A 168 -11.64 15.06 -5.35
C LYS A 168 -10.16 15.01 -4.98
N GLY A 169 -9.34 15.57 -5.85
CA GLY A 169 -7.89 15.67 -5.67
C GLY A 169 -7.22 16.03 -6.98
N ASN A 170 -5.91 16.29 -6.91
CA ASN A 170 -5.07 16.52 -8.07
C ASN A 170 -4.50 15.21 -8.57
N ILE A 171 -4.40 15.07 -9.89
CA ILE A 171 -3.65 13.99 -10.53
C ILE A 171 -2.41 14.62 -11.16
N SER A 172 -1.24 14.24 -10.68
CA SER A 172 0.05 14.73 -11.15
C SER A 172 0.85 13.58 -11.76
N LEU A 173 1.18 13.70 -13.04
CA LEU A 173 1.96 12.72 -13.78
C LEU A 173 3.30 13.32 -14.17
N ARG A 174 4.41 12.65 -13.85
CA ARG A 174 5.73 12.98 -14.39
C ARG A 174 5.93 12.18 -15.67
N ILE A 175 6.08 12.90 -16.78
CA ILE A 175 6.23 12.29 -18.11
C ILE A 175 7.70 12.38 -18.54
N PRO A 176 8.38 11.24 -18.78
CA PRO A 176 9.73 11.22 -19.33
C PRO A 176 9.80 11.86 -20.72
N PHE A 177 10.93 12.52 -21.03
CA PHE A 177 11.11 13.22 -22.32
C PHE A 177 10.98 12.31 -23.55
N ASN A 178 11.32 11.02 -23.40
CA ASN A 178 11.27 10.00 -24.44
C ASN A 178 9.92 9.27 -24.55
N ALA A 179 8.90 9.66 -23.77
CA ALA A 179 7.61 8.99 -23.77
C ALA A 179 6.80 9.30 -25.04
N SER A 180 6.24 8.27 -25.67
CA SER A 180 5.25 8.37 -26.73
C SER A 180 3.90 7.90 -26.19
N PHE A 181 2.87 8.75 -26.19
CA PHE A 181 1.58 8.43 -25.59
C PHE A 181 0.42 9.19 -26.25
N ARG A 182 -0.80 8.67 -26.03
CA ARG A 182 -2.05 9.38 -26.27
C ARG A 182 -2.71 9.64 -24.93
N VAL A 183 -3.05 10.90 -24.65
CA VAL A 183 -3.75 11.28 -23.42
C VAL A 183 -5.21 11.60 -23.69
N VAL A 184 -6.07 11.14 -22.80
CA VAL A 184 -7.47 11.58 -22.69
C VAL A 184 -7.65 12.02 -21.25
N ALA A 185 -8.01 13.29 -21.05
CA ALA A 185 -8.22 13.88 -19.74
C ALA A 185 -9.60 14.52 -19.68
N THR A 186 -10.28 14.38 -18.55
CA THR A 186 -11.60 14.98 -18.30
C THR A 186 -11.65 15.41 -16.84
N ALA A 187 -12.11 16.63 -16.60
CA ALA A 187 -12.46 17.10 -15.26
C ALA A 187 -13.98 17.09 -15.11
N PRO A 188 -14.54 16.68 -13.96
CA PRO A 188 -15.96 16.84 -13.72
C PRO A 188 -16.34 18.33 -13.73
N SER A 189 -17.47 18.63 -14.37
CA SER A 189 -18.08 19.97 -14.44
C SER A 189 -18.69 20.39 -13.11
#